data_AF-A0A2R5G5Y5-F1
#
_entry.id   AF-A0A2R5G5Y5-F1
#
_cell.length_a   1.000
_cell.length_b   1.000
_cell.length_c   1.000
_cell.angle_alpha   90.00
_cell.angle_beta   90.00
_cell.angle_gamma   90.00
#
_symmetry.space_group_name_H-M   'P 1'
#
loop_
_entity.id
_entity.type
_entity.pdbx_description
1 polymer ?
#
loop_
_entity_poly.entity_id
_entity_poly.type
_entity_poly.pdbx_seq_one_letter_code
_entity_poly.pdbx_strand_id
1 'polypeptide(L)'
;MAHRQVAQEYAAMAPGPANVGGAFMAPAPVTGTGMPSMAGMPGSDDSLDIFDMKMEGYDSVFLNDGLDEIDQDQSLTADERQKKREERLERNREIARNCRKRKRERVEALVEEVTSLRETNRKLELQLKMLMNKLGEATSGRGNRGKVDEERRLNEVTSMNQMLEQKCSDEDVLRRLQHYTEIYSDCGEERKKLVKVHINQLEQLLLPTQISKMLLWILKQDEEFYSDENPNSMWSVLCKELQIDEKQKSELKAQRGQLGTQNASMKRCLLSLQKFEKDVERNMYNRQAQMDKILKIITPKQIVKFLQWVEDNQACVHMLDGLWTFNKKRQDEIMQEISKPPPQSPFQDEGSPRPKAQAQ
;
A
#
# COMPACT_ATOMS: atom_id res chain seq x y z
N MET A 1 5.74 -45.76 -23.57
CA MET A 1 6.38 -44.92 -24.62
C MET A 1 5.32 -44.10 -25.36
N ALA A 2 4.60 -43.19 -24.66
CA ALA A 2 3.63 -42.30 -25.30
C ALA A 2 3.46 -40.95 -24.58
N HIS A 3 4.40 -40.58 -23.69
CA HIS A 3 4.37 -39.29 -22.97
C HIS A 3 5.70 -38.52 -23.02
N ARG A 4 6.61 -38.92 -23.92
CA ARG A 4 7.94 -38.28 -24.06
C ARG A 4 8.11 -37.48 -25.36
N GLN A 5 7.06 -37.33 -26.16
CA GLN A 5 7.11 -36.72 -27.50
C GLN A 5 6.44 -35.34 -27.62
N VAL A 6 5.82 -34.80 -26.55
CA VAL A 6 5.15 -33.48 -26.59
C VAL A 6 6.05 -32.35 -26.04
N ALA A 7 7.20 -32.69 -25.45
CA ALA A 7 8.13 -31.70 -24.86
C ALA A 7 9.21 -31.18 -25.83
N GLN A 8 9.21 -31.60 -27.09
CA GLN A 8 10.23 -31.22 -28.09
C GLN A 8 9.75 -30.22 -29.15
N GLU A 9 8.48 -29.80 -29.17
CA GLU A 9 7.97 -28.87 -30.20
C GLU A 9 7.83 -27.41 -29.74
N TYR A 10 8.10 -27.06 -28.48
CA TYR A 10 7.99 -25.67 -27.99
C TYR A 10 9.33 -24.91 -27.88
N ALA A 11 10.44 -25.48 -28.37
CA ALA A 11 11.77 -24.84 -28.32
C ALA A 11 12.18 -24.12 -29.63
N ALA A 12 11.31 -24.00 -30.63
CA ALA A 12 11.65 -23.53 -31.98
C ALA A 12 11.16 -22.12 -32.37
N MET A 13 10.70 -21.29 -31.42
CA MET A 13 10.19 -19.93 -31.72
C MET A 13 10.85 -18.82 -30.88
N ALA A 14 12.18 -18.84 -30.79
CA ALA A 14 12.95 -17.68 -30.34
C ALA A 14 13.46 -16.89 -31.56
N PRO A 15 13.09 -15.61 -31.76
CA PRO A 15 13.68 -14.79 -32.80
C PRO A 15 15.12 -14.42 -32.42
N GLY A 16 16.05 -14.70 -33.34
CA GLY A 16 17.48 -14.40 -33.21
C GLY A 16 17.82 -12.90 -33.32
N PRO A 17 19.08 -12.54 -33.03
CA PRO A 17 19.50 -11.15 -32.89
C PRO A 17 19.82 -10.51 -34.24
N ALA A 18 19.27 -9.33 -34.50
CA ALA A 18 19.66 -8.49 -35.63
C ALA A 18 20.34 -7.19 -35.15
N ASN A 19 21.62 -7.17 -35.46
CA ASN A 19 22.60 -6.10 -35.42
C ASN A 19 22.18 -4.83 -36.19
N VAL A 20 22.33 -3.63 -35.62
CA VAL A 20 22.64 -2.40 -36.39
C VAL A 20 23.47 -1.46 -35.52
N GLY A 21 24.75 -1.28 -35.90
CA GLY A 21 25.60 -0.20 -35.41
C GLY A 21 25.24 1.13 -36.08
N GLY A 22 25.44 2.21 -35.34
CA GLY A 22 25.30 3.58 -35.86
C GLY A 22 25.97 4.56 -34.90
N ALA A 23 27.14 5.04 -35.29
CA ALA A 23 27.93 6.04 -34.60
C ALA A 23 27.16 7.36 -34.47
N PHE A 24 27.31 8.08 -33.34
CA PHE A 24 27.20 9.54 -33.38
C PHE A 24 28.17 10.21 -32.39
N MET A 25 28.78 11.24 -32.94
CA MET A 25 29.87 12.09 -32.45
C MET A 25 29.59 12.79 -31.11
N ALA A 26 30.67 12.98 -30.34
CA ALA A 26 30.76 14.09 -29.39
C ALA A 26 30.75 15.44 -30.11
N PRO A 27 30.29 16.51 -29.45
CA PRO A 27 31.21 17.63 -29.29
C PRO A 27 31.22 18.27 -27.90
N ALA A 28 32.45 18.64 -27.53
CA ALA A 28 33.00 19.73 -26.70
C ALA A 28 32.13 20.59 -25.74
N PRO A 29 32.77 21.10 -24.66
CA PRO A 29 32.15 21.96 -23.66
C PRO A 29 32.21 23.45 -24.07
N VAL A 30 31.18 24.22 -23.73
CA VAL A 30 31.17 25.69 -23.88
C VAL A 30 30.72 26.34 -22.57
N THR A 31 31.73 26.89 -21.89
CA THR A 31 31.80 28.17 -21.16
C THR A 31 30.51 28.94 -20.84
N GLY A 32 30.31 29.20 -19.54
CA GLY A 32 30.55 30.54 -18.97
C GLY A 32 29.52 31.65 -19.20
N THR A 33 28.68 31.88 -18.18
CA THR A 33 28.14 33.18 -17.71
C THR A 33 27.55 32.88 -16.33
N GLY A 34 27.93 33.47 -15.19
CA GLY A 34 28.25 34.86 -14.92
C GLY A 34 27.34 35.29 -13.76
N MET A 35 27.72 34.98 -12.52
CA MET A 35 27.07 35.53 -11.32
C MET A 35 27.93 36.67 -10.77
N PRO A 36 27.33 37.78 -10.31
CA PRO A 36 28.05 38.94 -9.80
C PRO A 36 28.53 38.73 -8.36
N SER A 37 29.51 39.56 -8.01
CA SER A 37 30.39 39.45 -6.85
C SER A 37 30.18 40.63 -5.88
N MET A 38 30.32 40.34 -4.57
CA MET A 38 30.76 41.22 -3.46
C MET A 38 29.79 42.33 -3.01
N ALA A 39 29.63 42.70 -1.74
CA ALA A 39 30.31 42.37 -0.48
C ALA A 39 29.39 42.81 0.69
N GLY A 40 29.61 42.23 1.88
CA GLY A 40 28.96 42.68 3.11
C GLY A 40 29.09 41.69 4.27
N MET A 41 30.31 41.48 4.77
CA MET A 41 30.57 40.83 6.07
C MET A 41 30.21 41.79 7.23
N PRO A 42 29.85 41.30 8.44
CA PRO A 42 30.86 40.75 9.35
C PRO A 42 30.45 39.56 10.23
N GLY A 43 31.40 38.63 10.37
CA GLY A 43 31.85 38.08 11.66
C GLY A 43 30.87 37.28 12.52
N SER A 44 30.98 35.95 12.45
CA SER A 44 31.03 35.13 13.66
C SER A 44 31.70 33.79 13.33
N ASP A 45 32.76 33.55 14.08
CA ASP A 45 33.48 32.30 14.29
C ASP A 45 32.50 31.16 14.54
N ASP A 46 32.57 30.06 13.79
CA ASP A 46 31.99 28.77 14.18
C ASP A 46 32.83 27.65 13.57
N SER A 47 33.90 27.38 14.29
CA SER A 47 34.67 26.14 14.22
C SER A 47 33.70 24.95 14.38
N LEU A 48 33.72 24.04 13.41
CA LEU A 48 33.02 22.76 13.44
C LEU A 48 33.38 21.99 14.72
N ASP A 49 32.46 22.01 15.70
CA ASP A 49 32.47 21.11 16.85
C ASP A 49 32.22 19.68 16.37
N ILE A 50 33.32 18.98 16.10
CA ILE A 50 33.39 17.55 15.72
C ILE A 50 33.70 16.66 16.94
N PHE A 51 33.41 17.11 18.15
CA PHE A 51 33.65 16.33 19.37
C PHE A 51 32.57 16.55 20.44
N ASP A 52 31.35 16.09 20.16
CA ASP A 52 30.44 15.71 21.25
C ASP A 52 29.75 14.38 20.93
N MET A 53 30.57 13.33 20.88
CA MET A 53 30.07 11.96 20.89
C MET A 53 30.02 11.52 22.35
N LYS A 54 28.91 11.83 23.04
CA LYS A 54 28.60 11.27 24.36
C LYS A 54 28.80 9.76 24.34
N MET A 55 29.85 9.32 25.02
CA MET A 55 30.16 7.92 25.28
C MET A 55 29.33 7.45 26.48
N GLU A 56 28.01 7.46 26.32
CA GLU A 56 27.12 6.78 27.26
C GLU A 56 27.28 5.27 27.02
N GLY A 57 27.94 4.59 27.96
CA GLY A 57 28.23 3.15 27.88
C GLY A 57 29.67 2.73 28.19
N TYR A 58 30.52 3.63 28.68
CA TYR A 58 31.73 3.18 29.38
C TYR A 58 31.35 2.71 30.78
N ASP A 59 31.33 1.39 30.99
CA ASP A 59 31.52 0.81 32.32
C ASP A 59 32.75 1.48 32.94
N SER A 60 32.54 2.25 34.01
CA SER A 60 33.56 3.05 34.70
C SER A 60 34.54 2.20 35.50
N VAL A 61 34.70 0.92 35.17
CA VAL A 61 35.44 -0.07 35.99
C VAL A 61 36.92 -0.14 35.58
N PHE A 62 37.33 0.41 34.43
CA PHE A 62 38.67 0.18 33.87
C PHE A 62 39.63 1.39 33.86
N LEU A 63 39.25 2.52 34.45
CA LEU A 63 40.14 3.70 34.55
C LEU A 63 40.66 3.98 35.96
N ASN A 64 40.25 3.21 36.98
CA ASN A 64 40.63 3.49 38.38
C ASN A 64 41.82 2.68 38.92
N ASP A 65 42.28 1.62 38.25
CA ASP A 65 43.39 0.79 38.78
C ASP A 65 44.81 1.32 38.44
N GLY A 66 44.90 2.50 37.83
CA GLY A 66 46.17 3.05 37.33
C GLY A 66 46.81 4.16 38.17
N LEU A 67 46.11 4.70 39.18
CA LEU A 67 46.54 5.92 39.88
C LEU A 67 46.96 5.73 41.34
N ASP A 68 46.68 4.58 41.96
CA ASP A 68 47.00 4.33 43.39
C ASP A 68 48.30 3.54 43.64
N GLU A 69 49.11 3.25 42.61
CA GLU A 69 50.26 2.35 42.74
C GLU A 69 51.62 2.99 42.40
N ILE A 70 51.76 4.29 42.71
CA ILE A 70 53.02 5.04 42.53
C ILE A 70 53.95 4.93 43.75
N ASP A 71 53.46 4.51 44.92
CA ASP A 71 54.21 4.67 46.19
C ASP A 71 54.71 3.37 46.86
N GLN A 72 54.89 2.27 46.10
CA GLN A 72 55.46 1.00 46.63
C GLN A 72 56.57 0.38 45.75
N ASP A 73 57.25 1.17 44.92
CA ASP A 73 58.24 0.65 43.96
C ASP A 73 59.72 0.76 44.44
N GLN A 74 59.93 1.20 45.69
CA GLN A 74 61.28 1.40 46.24
C GLN A 74 61.92 0.15 46.89
N SER A 75 61.14 -0.91 47.18
CA SER A 75 61.63 -2.13 47.83
C SER A 75 61.79 -3.35 46.89
N LEU A 76 61.46 -3.20 45.61
CA LEU A 76 61.49 -4.31 44.64
C LEU A 76 62.87 -4.46 43.97
N THR A 77 63.27 -5.71 43.74
CA THR A 77 64.48 -6.05 42.99
C THR A 77 64.38 -5.58 41.53
N ALA A 78 65.51 -5.41 40.84
CA ALA A 78 65.53 -4.94 39.46
C ALA A 78 64.70 -5.84 38.52
N ASP A 79 64.72 -7.15 38.76
CA ASP A 79 63.96 -8.15 38.00
C ASP A 79 62.45 -8.05 38.24
N GLU A 80 62.03 -7.78 39.48
CA GLU A 80 60.61 -7.58 39.81
C GLU A 80 60.04 -6.30 39.20
N ARG A 81 60.83 -5.22 39.15
CA ARG A 81 60.46 -3.97 38.46
C ARG A 81 60.34 -4.16 36.95
N GLN A 82 61.26 -4.92 36.36
CA GLN A 82 61.22 -5.25 34.93
C GLN A 82 60.00 -6.10 34.60
N LYS A 83 59.70 -7.12 35.42
CA LYS A 83 58.51 -7.97 35.25
C LYS A 83 57.21 -7.17 35.38
N LYS A 84 57.09 -6.30 36.39
CA LYS A 84 55.90 -5.43 36.59
C LYS A 84 55.72 -4.47 35.42
N ARG A 85 56.81 -3.97 34.83
CA ARG A 85 56.78 -3.14 33.62
C ARG A 85 56.31 -3.91 32.38
N GLU A 86 56.76 -5.15 32.20
CA GLU A 86 56.32 -6.02 31.11
C GLU A 86 54.84 -6.39 31.24
N GLU A 87 54.36 -6.70 32.45
CA GLU A 87 52.95 -6.94 32.74
C GLU A 87 52.07 -5.71 32.46
N ARG A 88 52.54 -4.50 32.80
CA ARG A 88 51.86 -3.23 32.48
C ARG A 88 51.79 -3.00 30.97
N LEU A 89 52.87 -3.29 30.24
CA LEU A 89 52.90 -3.16 28.78
C LEU A 89 51.98 -4.17 28.10
N GLU A 90 51.92 -5.42 28.57
CA GLU A 90 51.03 -6.42 28.01
C GLU A 90 49.55 -6.10 28.29
N ARG A 91 49.23 -5.65 29.50
CA ARG A 91 47.89 -5.14 29.85
C ARG A 91 47.51 -3.94 28.98
N ASN A 92 48.43 -3.02 28.72
CA ASN A 92 48.19 -1.87 27.83
C ASN A 92 47.94 -2.31 26.37
N ARG A 93 48.70 -3.30 25.87
CA ARG A 93 48.48 -3.90 24.55
C ARG A 93 47.09 -4.53 24.45
N GLU A 94 46.66 -5.25 25.49
CA GLU A 94 45.35 -5.87 25.53
C GLU A 94 44.21 -4.84 25.59
N ILE A 95 44.35 -3.79 26.40
CA ILE A 95 43.40 -2.66 26.44
C ILE A 95 43.31 -1.98 25.08
N ALA A 96 44.44 -1.74 24.40
CA ALA A 96 44.45 -1.14 23.07
C ALA A 96 43.77 -2.04 22.02
N ARG A 97 43.98 -3.37 22.08
CA ARG A 97 43.27 -4.34 21.22
C ARG A 97 41.76 -4.32 21.47
N ASN A 98 41.34 -4.36 22.74
CA ASN A 98 39.92 -4.33 23.13
C ASN A 98 39.25 -2.98 22.80
N CYS A 99 39.98 -1.87 22.89
CA CYS A 99 39.51 -0.55 22.45
C CYS A 99 39.27 -0.53 20.93
N ARG A 100 40.23 -1.03 20.15
CA ARG A 100 40.09 -1.14 18.68
C ARG A 100 38.96 -2.09 18.28
N LYS A 101 38.81 -3.21 18.99
CA LYS A 101 37.73 -4.18 18.79
C LYS A 101 36.36 -3.54 19.02
N ARG A 102 36.14 -2.93 20.18
CA ARG A 102 34.87 -2.22 20.50
C ARG A 102 34.56 -1.09 19.53
N LYS A 103 35.57 -0.33 19.10
CA LYS A 103 35.38 0.71 18.08
C LYS A 103 34.95 0.12 16.74
N ARG A 104 35.54 -1.01 16.33
CA ARG A 104 35.16 -1.72 15.10
C ARG A 104 33.72 -2.23 15.19
N GLU A 105 33.37 -2.91 16.29
CA GLU A 105 32.02 -3.44 16.52
C GLU A 105 30.97 -2.32 16.53
N ARG A 106 31.27 -1.15 17.14
CA ARG A 106 30.36 0.00 17.11
C ARG A 106 30.21 0.58 15.70
N VAL A 107 31.29 0.65 14.92
CA VAL A 107 31.23 1.11 13.53
C VAL A 107 30.44 0.13 12.67
N GLU A 108 30.64 -1.18 12.84
CA GLU A 108 29.87 -2.22 12.16
C GLU A 108 28.38 -2.14 12.50
N ALA A 109 28.03 -2.01 13.78
CA ALA A 109 26.65 -1.82 14.23
C ALA A 109 25.99 -0.55 13.65
N LEU A 110 26.73 0.58 13.61
CA LEU A 110 26.24 1.82 13.01
C LEU A 110 26.07 1.69 11.48
N VAL A 111 26.95 0.96 10.80
CA VAL A 111 26.81 0.69 9.37
C VAL A 111 25.58 -0.17 9.11
N GLU A 112 25.36 -1.23 9.89
CA GLU A 112 24.16 -2.06 9.82
C GLU A 112 22.89 -1.24 10.06
N GLU A 113 22.87 -0.38 11.08
CA GLU A 113 21.75 0.52 11.36
C GLU A 113 21.49 1.50 10.21
N VAL A 114 22.53 2.14 9.66
CA VAL A 114 22.39 3.04 8.51
C VAL A 114 21.89 2.29 7.27
N THR A 115 22.33 1.05 7.05
CA THR A 115 21.82 0.23 5.94
C THR A 115 20.35 -0.12 6.12
N SER A 116 19.95 -0.54 7.33
CA SER A 116 18.55 -0.82 7.67
C SER A 116 17.67 0.43 7.56
N LEU A 117 18.15 1.58 8.04
CA LEU A 117 17.46 2.86 7.92
C LEU A 117 17.32 3.31 6.46
N ARG A 118 18.34 3.06 5.62
CA ARG A 118 18.25 3.35 4.18
C ARG A 118 17.26 2.42 3.46
N GLU A 119 17.22 1.14 3.82
CA GLU A 119 16.27 0.19 3.26
C GLU A 119 14.82 0.50 3.68
N THR A 120 14.62 0.83 4.95
CA THR A 120 13.30 1.25 5.46
C THR A 120 12.87 2.60 4.87
N ASN A 121 13.77 3.58 4.74
CA ASN A 121 13.48 4.83 4.03
C ASN A 121 13.12 4.57 2.56
N ARG A 122 13.85 3.70 1.85
CA ARG A 122 13.50 3.33 0.47
C ARG A 122 12.14 2.65 0.40
N LYS A 123 11.80 1.80 1.36
CA LYS A 123 10.48 1.15 1.45
C LYS A 123 9.38 2.17 1.73
N LEU A 124 9.62 3.12 2.63
CA LEU A 124 8.70 4.22 2.94
C LEU A 124 8.54 5.18 1.75
N GLU A 125 9.60 5.49 1.01
CA GLU A 125 9.54 6.28 -0.22
C GLU A 125 8.72 5.57 -1.30
N LEU A 126 8.90 4.26 -1.47
CA LEU A 126 8.08 3.45 -2.38
C LEU A 126 6.62 3.41 -1.92
N GLN A 127 6.37 3.25 -0.62
CA GLN A 127 5.02 3.29 -0.06
C GLN A 127 4.38 4.66 -0.21
N LEU A 128 5.11 5.76 0.01
CA LEU A 128 4.66 7.13 -0.20
C LEU A 128 4.41 7.41 -1.68
N LYS A 129 5.23 6.87 -2.59
CA LYS A 129 4.99 6.97 -4.03
C LYS A 129 3.76 6.18 -4.46
N MET A 130 3.57 4.98 -3.92
CA MET A 130 2.36 4.17 -4.14
C MET A 130 1.12 4.84 -3.52
N LEU A 131 1.25 5.43 -2.34
CA LEU A 131 0.18 6.17 -1.67
C LEU A 131 -0.10 7.49 -2.37
N MET A 132 0.90 8.22 -2.87
CA MET A 132 0.70 9.42 -3.70
C MET A 132 0.04 9.07 -5.02
N ASN A 133 0.41 7.96 -5.65
CA ASN A 133 -0.29 7.46 -6.83
C ASN A 133 -1.74 7.07 -6.49
N LYS A 134 -2.01 6.55 -5.28
CA LYS A 134 -3.36 6.24 -4.78
C LYS A 134 -4.14 7.43 -4.20
N LEU A 135 -3.48 8.51 -3.81
CA LEU A 135 -4.07 9.69 -3.15
C LEU A 135 -4.24 10.84 -4.13
N GLY A 136 -3.41 10.92 -5.17
CA GLY A 136 -3.68 11.69 -6.38
C GLY A 136 -4.99 11.27 -7.08
N GLU A 137 -5.53 10.10 -6.74
CA GLU A 137 -6.85 9.61 -7.17
C GLU A 137 -8.03 10.22 -6.37
N ALA A 138 -7.81 10.87 -5.21
CA ALA A 138 -8.91 11.24 -4.31
C ALA A 138 -9.26 12.76 -4.24
N THR A 139 -8.50 13.65 -4.88
CA THR A 139 -8.61 15.11 -4.57
C THR A 139 -8.71 16.09 -5.76
N SER A 140 -9.35 15.68 -6.85
CA SER A 140 -9.94 16.65 -7.78
C SER A 140 -10.98 15.94 -8.65
N GLY A 141 -12.13 16.55 -8.93
CA GLY A 141 -13.23 15.98 -9.72
C GLY A 141 -12.91 15.53 -11.17
N ARG A 142 -11.63 15.38 -11.52
CA ARG A 142 -11.12 14.79 -12.76
C ARG A 142 -10.69 13.35 -12.48
N GLY A 143 -11.61 12.40 -12.59
CA GLY A 143 -11.47 11.06 -12.03
C GLY A 143 -10.12 10.37 -12.26
N ASN A 144 -9.56 9.75 -11.21
CA ASN A 144 -8.51 8.72 -11.15
C ASN A 144 -7.36 8.73 -12.21
N ARG A 145 -7.03 9.85 -12.85
CA ARG A 145 -5.99 9.91 -13.88
C ARG A 145 -4.75 10.63 -13.35
N GLY A 146 -3.58 10.05 -13.60
CA GLY A 146 -2.31 10.69 -13.28
C GLY A 146 -2.06 11.93 -14.16
N LYS A 147 -1.12 12.79 -13.75
CA LYS A 147 -0.78 14.04 -14.47
C LYS A 147 -0.53 13.84 -15.98
N VAL A 148 0.13 12.74 -16.35
CA VAL A 148 0.45 12.42 -17.75
C VAL A 148 -0.80 12.13 -18.58
N ASP A 149 -1.79 11.44 -18.01
CA ASP A 149 -3.02 11.11 -18.73
C ASP A 149 -3.93 12.32 -18.86
N GLU A 150 -3.87 13.24 -17.90
CA GLU A 150 -4.56 14.52 -17.98
C GLU A 150 -3.95 15.45 -19.04
N GLU A 151 -2.62 15.47 -19.15
CA GLU A 151 -1.93 16.19 -20.24
C GLU A 151 -2.29 15.61 -21.61
N ARG A 152 -2.35 14.28 -21.74
CA ARG A 152 -2.82 13.61 -22.97
C ARG A 152 -4.26 13.97 -23.30
N ARG A 153 -5.16 13.99 -22.31
CA ARG A 153 -6.55 14.41 -22.50
C ARG A 153 -6.64 15.83 -23.03
N LEU A 154 -5.89 16.76 -22.43
CA LEU A 154 -5.87 18.17 -22.83
C LEU A 154 -5.38 18.32 -24.27
N ASN A 155 -4.30 17.63 -24.63
CA ASN A 155 -3.78 17.61 -26.00
C ASN A 155 -4.83 17.13 -27.02
N GLU A 156 -5.67 16.15 -26.66
CA GLU A 156 -6.76 15.73 -27.56
C GLU A 156 -7.88 16.74 -27.70
N VAL A 157 -8.22 17.46 -26.62
CA VAL A 157 -9.17 18.58 -26.73
C VAL A 157 -8.59 19.68 -27.61
N THR A 158 -7.33 20.05 -27.44
CA THR A 158 -6.65 21.04 -28.30
C THR A 158 -6.59 20.60 -29.75
N SER A 159 -6.26 19.34 -30.01
CA SER A 159 -6.24 18.75 -31.35
C SER A 159 -7.62 18.82 -32.03
N MET A 160 -8.69 18.49 -31.30
CA MET A 160 -10.06 18.59 -31.82
C MET A 160 -10.46 20.04 -32.14
N ASN A 161 -10.01 21.03 -31.36
CA ASN A 161 -10.28 22.45 -31.69
C ASN A 161 -9.55 22.91 -32.93
N GLN A 162 -8.30 22.48 -33.15
CA GLN A 162 -7.60 22.76 -34.40
C GLN A 162 -8.32 22.18 -35.62
N MET A 163 -8.94 20.99 -35.49
CA MET A 163 -9.78 20.43 -36.55
C MET A 163 -11.01 21.32 -36.85
N LEU A 164 -11.56 22.00 -35.84
CA LEU A 164 -12.65 22.96 -36.05
C LEU A 164 -12.18 24.22 -36.79
N GLU A 165 -11.00 24.74 -36.43
CA GLU A 165 -10.40 25.91 -37.07
C GLU A 165 -10.07 25.65 -38.54
N GLN A 166 -9.58 24.43 -38.84
CA GLN A 166 -9.28 23.97 -40.20
C GLN A 166 -10.53 23.58 -41.01
N LYS A 167 -11.74 23.74 -40.44
CA LYS A 167 -13.02 23.40 -41.07
C LYS A 167 -13.09 21.94 -41.57
N CYS A 168 -12.52 21.00 -40.82
CA CYS A 168 -12.65 19.58 -41.11
C CYS A 168 -14.12 19.11 -41.16
N SER A 169 -14.35 17.95 -41.78
CA SER A 169 -15.68 17.33 -41.87
C SER A 169 -16.24 16.99 -40.50
N ASP A 170 -17.56 17.12 -40.34
CA ASP A 170 -18.27 16.74 -39.09
C ASP A 170 -18.06 15.26 -38.75
N GLU A 171 -17.90 14.40 -39.76
CA GLU A 171 -17.67 12.97 -39.59
C GLU A 171 -16.29 12.68 -38.97
N ASP A 172 -15.28 13.47 -39.31
CA ASP A 172 -13.92 13.32 -38.76
C ASP A 172 -13.88 13.76 -37.29
N VAL A 173 -14.54 14.88 -36.99
CA VAL A 173 -14.70 15.39 -35.63
C VAL A 173 -15.48 14.39 -34.78
N LEU A 174 -16.55 13.80 -35.32
CA LEU A 174 -17.34 12.78 -34.63
C LEU A 174 -16.51 11.54 -34.29
N ARG A 175 -15.73 11.01 -35.25
CA ARG A 175 -14.84 9.87 -35.00
C ARG A 175 -13.83 10.16 -33.90
N ARG A 176 -13.23 11.36 -33.91
CA ARG A 176 -12.30 11.78 -32.86
C ARG A 176 -12.96 11.91 -31.50
N LEU A 177 -14.20 12.40 -31.47
CA LEU A 177 -15.00 12.55 -30.25
C LEU A 177 -15.44 11.21 -29.67
N GLN A 178 -15.78 10.24 -30.51
CA GLN A 178 -16.06 8.87 -30.06
C GLN A 178 -14.85 8.25 -29.37
N HIS A 179 -13.66 8.41 -29.97
CA HIS A 179 -12.41 7.97 -29.36
C HIS A 179 -12.13 8.68 -28.04
N TYR A 180 -12.31 10.01 -28.00
CA TYR A 180 -12.18 10.77 -26.75
C TYR A 180 -13.14 10.27 -25.67
N THR A 181 -14.39 10.00 -26.03
CA THR A 181 -15.40 9.51 -25.09
C THR A 181 -15.02 8.13 -24.55
N GLU A 182 -14.54 7.25 -25.41
CA GLU A 182 -14.15 5.89 -25.03
C GLU A 182 -13.01 5.87 -24.00
N ILE A 183 -12.02 6.75 -24.17
CA ILE A 183 -10.85 6.82 -23.28
C ILE A 183 -11.11 7.70 -22.06
N TYR A 184 -11.69 8.89 -22.27
CA TYR A 184 -11.70 9.97 -21.28
C TYR A 184 -13.03 10.13 -20.53
N SER A 185 -14.13 9.58 -21.02
CA SER A 185 -15.45 9.71 -20.37
C SER A 185 -15.64 8.74 -19.21
N ASP A 186 -16.56 9.10 -18.31
CA ASP A 186 -17.07 8.23 -17.25
C ASP A 186 -17.83 7.01 -17.78
N CYS A 187 -18.24 7.03 -19.05
CA CYS A 187 -19.06 5.98 -19.66
C CYS A 187 -18.28 5.10 -20.66
N GLY A 188 -16.97 5.30 -20.83
CA GLY A 188 -16.13 4.50 -21.74
C GLY A 188 -15.99 3.03 -21.30
N GLU A 189 -15.73 2.12 -22.24
CA GLU A 189 -15.57 0.69 -21.94
C GLU A 189 -14.34 0.40 -21.09
N GLU A 190 -13.26 1.17 -21.24
CA GLU A 190 -12.07 0.99 -20.39
C GLU A 190 -12.40 1.17 -18.92
N ARG A 191 -13.18 2.20 -18.57
CA ARG A 191 -13.62 2.42 -17.20
C ARG A 191 -14.56 1.33 -16.70
N LYS A 192 -15.50 0.85 -17.54
CA LYS A 192 -16.39 -0.28 -17.20
C LYS A 192 -15.59 -1.54 -16.90
N LYS A 193 -14.59 -1.85 -17.74
CA LYS A 193 -13.68 -2.98 -17.54
C LYS A 193 -12.89 -2.83 -16.24
N LEU A 194 -12.35 -1.65 -15.96
CA LEU A 194 -11.59 -1.39 -14.73
C LEU A 194 -12.44 -1.60 -13.47
N VAL A 195 -13.67 -1.07 -13.46
CA VAL A 195 -14.63 -1.28 -12.36
C VAL A 195 -14.89 -2.78 -12.15
N LYS A 196 -15.11 -3.53 -13.23
CA LYS A 196 -15.33 -4.98 -13.16
C LYS A 196 -14.11 -5.72 -12.62
N VAL A 197 -12.90 -5.34 -13.04
CA VAL A 197 -11.65 -5.89 -12.51
C VAL A 197 -11.56 -5.67 -11.00
N HIS A 198 -11.84 -4.48 -10.51
CA HIS A 198 -11.79 -4.19 -9.07
C HIS A 198 -12.85 -4.95 -8.27
N ILE A 199 -14.07 -5.10 -8.80
CA ILE A 199 -15.11 -5.92 -8.17
C ILE A 199 -14.67 -7.39 -8.08
N ASN A 200 -14.11 -7.94 -9.16
CA ASN A 200 -13.57 -9.30 -9.18
C ASN A 200 -12.41 -9.48 -8.19
N GLN A 201 -11.54 -8.47 -8.05
CA GLN A 201 -10.47 -8.48 -7.05
C GLN A 201 -11.04 -8.53 -5.63
N LEU A 202 -12.07 -7.73 -5.33
CA LEU A 202 -12.75 -7.78 -4.04
C LEU A 202 -13.39 -9.14 -3.78
N GLU A 203 -14.01 -9.75 -4.79
CA GLU A 203 -14.58 -11.09 -4.68
C GLU A 203 -13.49 -12.13 -4.35
N GLN A 204 -12.36 -12.09 -5.05
CA GLN A 204 -11.23 -12.98 -4.80
C GLN A 204 -10.65 -12.81 -3.39
N LEU A 205 -10.53 -11.58 -2.90
CA LEU A 205 -10.03 -11.29 -1.55
C LEU A 205 -10.99 -11.71 -0.45
N LEU A 206 -12.29 -11.80 -0.75
CA LEU A 206 -13.30 -12.33 0.17
C LEU A 206 -13.28 -13.86 0.25
N LEU A 207 -12.71 -14.54 -0.75
CA LEU A 207 -12.61 -16.00 -0.72
C LEU A 207 -11.51 -16.47 0.24
N PRO A 208 -11.75 -17.55 0.99
CA PRO A 208 -10.77 -18.10 1.90
C PRO A 208 -9.56 -18.66 1.13
N THR A 209 -8.37 -18.61 1.73
CA THR A 209 -7.17 -19.26 1.18
C THR A 209 -7.27 -20.79 1.27
N GLN A 210 -6.34 -21.52 0.67
CA GLN A 210 -6.36 -23.00 0.68
C GLN A 210 -6.34 -23.58 2.11
N ILE A 211 -5.57 -22.98 3.01
CA ILE A 211 -5.51 -23.41 4.41
C ILE A 211 -6.87 -23.18 5.10
N SER A 212 -7.45 -21.99 4.94
CA SER A 212 -8.76 -21.67 5.51
C SER A 212 -9.87 -22.53 4.90
N LYS A 213 -9.81 -22.87 3.60
CA LYS A 213 -10.74 -23.80 2.94
C LYS A 213 -10.66 -25.20 3.54
N MET A 214 -9.46 -25.71 3.77
CA MET A 214 -9.25 -27.02 4.40
C MET A 214 -9.80 -27.04 5.81
N LEU A 215 -9.52 -26.00 6.61
CA LEU A 215 -10.09 -25.85 7.96
C LEU A 215 -11.61 -25.79 7.95
N LEU A 216 -12.19 -24.96 7.06
CA LEU A 216 -13.63 -24.85 6.86
C LEU A 216 -14.26 -26.17 6.45
N TRP A 217 -13.59 -26.95 5.59
CA TRP A 217 -14.07 -28.23 5.13
C TRP A 217 -14.02 -29.28 6.24
N ILE A 218 -12.89 -29.41 6.95
CA ILE A 218 -12.71 -30.36 8.05
C ILE A 218 -13.75 -30.10 9.13
N LEU A 219 -13.88 -28.84 9.58
CA LEU A 219 -14.77 -28.49 10.68
C LEU A 219 -16.27 -28.56 10.30
N LYS A 220 -16.59 -28.56 9.00
CA LYS A 220 -17.97 -28.72 8.53
C LYS A 220 -18.44 -30.18 8.49
N GLN A 221 -17.53 -31.15 8.56
CA GLN A 221 -17.91 -32.56 8.57
C GLN A 221 -18.79 -32.90 9.77
N ASP A 222 -19.52 -34.01 9.69
CA ASP A 222 -20.45 -34.51 10.72
C ASP A 222 -19.74 -35.27 11.84
N GLU A 223 -20.49 -35.71 12.86
CA GLU A 223 -19.88 -36.43 14.01
C GLU A 223 -19.24 -37.75 13.58
N GLU A 224 -19.80 -38.42 12.56
CA GLU A 224 -19.29 -39.68 12.02
C GLU A 224 -17.84 -39.52 11.54
N PHE A 225 -17.53 -38.43 10.84
CA PHE A 225 -16.17 -38.10 10.41
C PHE A 225 -15.16 -37.99 11.58
N TYR A 226 -15.59 -37.52 12.75
CA TYR A 226 -14.69 -37.37 13.90
C TYR A 226 -14.66 -38.57 14.84
N SER A 227 -15.64 -39.46 14.76
CA SER A 227 -15.70 -40.71 15.51
C SER A 227 -15.15 -41.90 14.72
N ASP A 228 -14.76 -41.70 13.46
CA ASP A 228 -14.21 -42.77 12.61
C ASP A 228 -12.91 -43.33 13.21
N GLU A 229 -13.02 -44.55 13.74
CA GLU A 229 -11.91 -45.31 14.33
C GLU A 229 -10.91 -45.82 13.28
N ASN A 230 -11.22 -45.66 11.98
CA ASN A 230 -10.28 -46.02 10.92
C ASN A 230 -9.00 -45.18 11.06
N PRO A 231 -7.82 -45.81 11.27
CA PRO A 231 -6.56 -45.10 11.41
C PRO A 231 -6.13 -44.35 10.14
N ASN A 232 -6.74 -44.69 9.00
CA ASN A 232 -6.51 -44.03 7.71
C ASN A 232 -7.57 -42.96 7.40
N SER A 233 -8.51 -42.67 8.30
CA SER A 233 -9.45 -41.56 8.13
C SER A 233 -8.71 -40.23 8.11
N MET A 234 -9.21 -39.25 7.36
CA MET A 234 -8.54 -37.95 7.24
C MET A 234 -8.40 -37.26 8.61
N TRP A 235 -9.39 -37.41 9.50
CA TRP A 235 -9.33 -36.89 10.86
C TRP A 235 -8.24 -37.58 11.71
N SER A 236 -8.18 -38.91 11.68
CA SER A 236 -7.17 -39.70 12.41
C SER A 236 -5.75 -39.41 11.93
N VAL A 237 -5.57 -39.30 10.61
CA VAL A 237 -4.27 -38.92 10.00
C VAL A 237 -3.88 -37.51 10.44
N LEU A 238 -4.78 -36.54 10.36
CA LEU A 238 -4.48 -35.16 10.78
C LEU A 238 -4.15 -35.05 12.26
N CYS A 239 -4.90 -35.74 13.13
CA CYS A 239 -4.61 -35.76 14.56
C CYS A 239 -3.24 -36.38 14.87
N LYS A 240 -2.86 -37.44 14.14
CA LYS A 240 -1.57 -38.11 14.29
C LYS A 240 -0.41 -37.25 13.80
N GLU A 241 -0.50 -36.72 12.58
CA GLU A 241 0.56 -35.91 11.96
C GLU A 241 0.78 -34.58 12.70
N LEU A 242 -0.30 -33.96 13.18
CA LEU A 242 -0.25 -32.70 13.92
C LEU A 242 -0.12 -32.89 15.45
N GLN A 243 -0.08 -34.14 15.92
CA GLN A 243 0.03 -34.51 17.34
C GLN A 243 -1.03 -33.83 18.22
N ILE A 244 -2.30 -33.86 17.77
CA ILE A 244 -3.43 -33.21 18.44
C ILE A 244 -3.89 -34.07 19.64
N ASP A 245 -3.91 -33.49 20.83
CA ASP A 245 -4.40 -34.12 22.06
C ASP A 245 -5.94 -34.10 22.17
N GLU A 246 -6.50 -34.88 23.11
CA GLU A 246 -7.97 -34.98 23.28
C GLU A 246 -8.63 -33.65 23.69
N LYS A 247 -7.92 -32.79 24.43
CA LYS A 247 -8.44 -31.48 24.82
C LYS A 247 -8.55 -30.58 23.58
N GLN A 248 -7.52 -30.56 22.75
CA GLN A 248 -7.47 -29.83 21.48
C GLN A 248 -8.52 -30.36 20.49
N LYS A 249 -8.74 -31.68 20.42
CA LYS A 249 -9.83 -32.27 19.60
C LYS A 249 -11.20 -31.74 20.03
N SER A 250 -11.46 -31.73 21.34
CA SER A 250 -12.72 -31.21 21.89
C SER A 250 -12.89 -29.71 21.57
N GLU A 251 -11.84 -28.92 21.74
CA GLU A 251 -11.87 -27.47 21.49
C GLU A 251 -12.03 -27.13 20.00
N LEU A 252 -11.38 -27.88 19.09
CA LEU A 252 -11.57 -27.75 17.64
C LEU A 252 -13.01 -28.02 17.22
N LYS A 253 -13.63 -29.06 17.78
CA LYS A 253 -15.05 -29.37 17.53
C LYS A 253 -15.98 -28.27 18.06
N ALA A 254 -15.66 -27.65 19.19
CA ALA A 254 -16.45 -26.54 19.74
C ALA A 254 -16.47 -25.31 18.82
N GLN A 255 -15.42 -25.10 18.01
CA GLN A 255 -15.35 -23.96 17.07
C GLN A 255 -16.32 -24.05 15.88
N ARG A 256 -16.96 -25.21 15.65
CA ARG A 256 -17.83 -25.45 14.48
C ARG A 256 -18.97 -24.45 14.36
N GLY A 257 -19.58 -24.07 15.49
CA GLY A 257 -20.66 -23.08 15.51
C GLY A 257 -20.20 -21.70 15.04
N GLN A 258 -19.10 -21.20 15.61
CA GLN A 258 -18.53 -19.89 15.25
C GLN A 258 -18.09 -19.84 13.78
N LEU A 259 -17.47 -20.92 13.30
CA LEU A 259 -17.06 -21.05 11.90
C LEU A 259 -18.26 -21.05 10.94
N GLY A 260 -19.36 -21.69 11.34
CA GLY A 260 -20.64 -21.64 10.61
C GLY A 260 -21.14 -20.20 10.46
N THR A 261 -21.12 -19.42 11.54
CA THR A 261 -21.49 -17.99 11.52
C THR A 261 -20.55 -17.16 10.63
N GLN A 262 -19.24 -17.39 10.70
CA GLN A 262 -18.27 -16.70 9.85
C GLN A 262 -18.49 -17.02 8.37
N ASN A 263 -18.71 -18.29 8.02
CA ASN A 263 -19.00 -18.71 6.65
C ASN A 263 -20.32 -18.09 6.14
N ALA A 264 -21.36 -18.05 6.98
CA ALA A 264 -22.61 -17.37 6.64
C ALA A 264 -22.41 -15.86 6.43
N SER A 265 -21.56 -15.22 7.24
CA SER A 265 -21.20 -13.81 7.10
C SER A 265 -20.48 -13.54 5.77
N MET A 266 -19.46 -14.35 5.46
CA MET A 266 -18.72 -14.27 4.19
C MET A 266 -19.64 -14.46 2.98
N LYS A 267 -20.57 -15.42 3.03
CA LYS A 267 -21.60 -15.59 1.99
C LYS A 267 -22.49 -14.37 1.83
N ARG A 268 -22.89 -13.72 2.93
CA ARG A 268 -23.66 -12.46 2.88
C ARG A 268 -22.83 -11.35 2.22
N CYS A 269 -21.55 -11.22 2.56
CA CYS A 269 -20.65 -10.25 1.91
C CYS A 269 -20.55 -10.49 0.40
N LEU A 270 -20.38 -11.73 -0.03
CA LEU A 270 -20.33 -12.09 -1.45
C LEU A 270 -21.65 -11.76 -2.17
N LEU A 271 -22.80 -12.08 -1.58
CA LEU A 271 -24.11 -11.73 -2.14
C LEU A 271 -24.31 -10.20 -2.22
N SER A 272 -23.89 -9.46 -1.19
CA SER A 272 -23.91 -7.99 -1.20
C SER A 272 -23.02 -7.43 -2.31
N LEU A 273 -21.85 -8.01 -2.53
CA LEU A 273 -20.93 -7.59 -3.59
C LEU A 273 -21.52 -7.86 -4.98
N GLN A 274 -22.15 -9.01 -5.20
CA GLN A 274 -22.84 -9.33 -6.47
C GLN A 274 -24.03 -8.39 -6.73
N LYS A 275 -24.77 -8.02 -5.69
CA LYS A 275 -25.84 -7.02 -5.82
C LYS A 275 -25.25 -5.66 -6.19
N PHE A 276 -24.18 -5.26 -5.51
CA PHE A 276 -23.48 -4.01 -5.79
C PHE A 276 -22.94 -3.97 -7.22
N GLU A 277 -22.37 -5.06 -7.74
CA GLU A 277 -21.94 -5.18 -9.14
C GLU A 277 -23.08 -4.86 -10.11
N LYS A 278 -24.23 -5.52 -9.96
CA LYS A 278 -25.42 -5.27 -10.80
C LYS A 278 -25.90 -3.82 -10.71
N ASP A 279 -25.87 -3.24 -9.51
CA ASP A 279 -26.27 -1.86 -9.29
C ASP A 279 -25.32 -0.87 -10.00
N VAL A 280 -24.02 -1.15 -9.97
CA VAL A 280 -22.99 -0.37 -10.66
C VAL A 280 -23.12 -0.52 -12.18
N GLU A 281 -23.24 -1.74 -12.71
CA GLU A 281 -23.44 -1.98 -14.15
C GLU A 281 -24.67 -1.24 -14.68
N ARG A 282 -25.78 -1.32 -13.95
CA ARG A 282 -27.01 -0.60 -14.28
C ARG A 282 -26.82 0.93 -14.21
N ASN A 283 -26.09 1.44 -13.22
CA ASN A 283 -25.77 2.88 -13.14
C ASN A 283 -24.97 3.34 -14.36
N MET A 284 -23.94 2.58 -14.74
CA MET A 284 -23.09 2.92 -15.88
C MET A 284 -23.88 2.87 -17.21
N TYR A 285 -24.74 1.87 -17.39
CA TYR A 285 -25.63 1.79 -18.55
C TYR A 285 -26.59 3.00 -18.61
N ASN A 286 -27.25 3.31 -17.48
CA ASN A 286 -28.17 4.44 -17.42
C ASN A 286 -27.46 5.76 -17.71
N ARG A 287 -26.24 5.96 -17.19
CA ARG A 287 -25.44 7.16 -17.43
C ARG A 287 -25.05 7.29 -18.91
N GLN A 288 -24.62 6.20 -19.55
CA GLN A 288 -24.34 6.19 -20.99
C GLN A 288 -25.61 6.55 -21.79
N ALA A 289 -26.74 5.91 -21.49
CA ALA A 289 -27.99 6.17 -22.20
C ALA A 289 -28.48 7.63 -22.06
N GLN A 290 -28.25 8.26 -20.90
CA GLN A 290 -28.54 9.69 -20.74
C GLN A 290 -27.56 10.55 -21.53
N MET A 291 -26.26 10.22 -21.49
CA MET A 291 -25.25 10.91 -22.29
C MET A 291 -25.57 10.83 -23.78
N ASP A 292 -25.97 9.67 -24.29
CA ASP A 292 -26.36 9.46 -25.69
C ASP A 292 -27.55 10.33 -26.09
N LYS A 293 -28.53 10.53 -25.18
CA LYS A 293 -29.66 11.43 -25.43
C LYS A 293 -29.20 12.87 -25.54
N ILE A 294 -28.31 13.32 -24.66
CA ILE A 294 -27.75 14.68 -24.70
C ILE A 294 -26.94 14.88 -25.99
N LEU A 295 -26.05 13.93 -26.31
CA LEU A 295 -25.20 13.96 -27.50
C LEU A 295 -26.00 13.91 -28.82
N LYS A 296 -27.24 13.41 -28.82
CA LYS A 296 -28.13 13.48 -29.99
C LYS A 296 -28.72 14.88 -30.22
N ILE A 297 -28.75 15.73 -29.21
CA ILE A 297 -29.33 17.09 -29.28
C ILE A 297 -28.28 18.10 -29.77
N ILE A 298 -27.01 17.88 -29.46
CA ILE A 298 -25.89 18.79 -29.76
C ILE A 298 -24.99 18.21 -30.85
N THR A 299 -24.44 19.06 -31.71
CA THR A 299 -23.57 18.61 -32.80
C THR A 299 -22.16 18.28 -32.29
N PRO A 300 -21.39 17.43 -33.02
CA PRO A 300 -19.99 17.11 -32.67
C PRO A 300 -19.14 18.36 -32.44
N LYS A 301 -19.31 19.38 -33.30
CA LYS A 301 -18.61 20.66 -33.19
C LYS A 301 -18.98 21.43 -31.91
N GLN A 302 -20.25 21.40 -31.51
CA GLN A 302 -20.70 22.02 -30.25
C GLN A 302 -20.11 21.30 -29.04
N ILE A 303 -19.98 19.97 -29.08
CA ILE A 303 -19.39 19.20 -27.99
C ILE A 303 -17.91 19.54 -27.83
N VAL A 304 -17.15 19.61 -28.92
CA VAL A 304 -15.74 20.01 -28.87
C VAL A 304 -15.58 21.43 -28.30
N LYS A 305 -16.42 22.38 -28.73
CA LYS A 305 -16.43 23.73 -28.16
C LYS A 305 -16.78 23.74 -26.67
N PHE A 306 -17.72 22.90 -26.25
CA PHE A 306 -18.06 22.74 -24.84
C PHE A 306 -16.88 22.17 -24.04
N LEU A 307 -16.20 21.15 -24.55
CA LEU A 307 -15.01 20.58 -23.91
C LEU A 307 -13.92 21.65 -23.74
N GLN A 308 -13.63 22.44 -24.78
CA GLN A 308 -12.68 23.55 -24.69
C GLN A 308 -13.10 24.59 -23.67
N TRP A 309 -14.39 24.96 -23.67
CA TRP A 309 -14.92 25.93 -22.72
C TRP A 309 -14.75 25.45 -21.28
N VAL A 310 -15.00 24.17 -21.00
CA VAL A 310 -14.75 23.56 -19.69
C VAL A 310 -13.27 23.71 -19.31
N GLU A 311 -12.36 23.53 -20.27
CA GLU A 311 -10.93 23.71 -20.03
C GLU A 311 -10.54 25.15 -19.71
N ASP A 312 -11.11 26.12 -20.43
CA ASP A 312 -10.81 27.54 -20.27
C ASP A 312 -11.44 28.12 -18.99
N ASN A 313 -12.49 27.47 -18.45
CA ASN A 313 -13.30 27.98 -17.35
C ASN A 313 -13.21 27.12 -16.08
N GLN A 314 -12.00 26.73 -15.69
CA GLN A 314 -11.74 25.85 -14.53
C GLN A 314 -12.34 26.37 -13.23
N ALA A 315 -12.41 27.69 -13.02
CA ALA A 315 -13.00 28.27 -11.81
C ALA A 315 -14.47 27.84 -11.63
N CYS A 316 -15.24 27.79 -12.73
CA CYS A 316 -16.62 27.32 -12.72
C CYS A 316 -16.71 25.82 -12.40
N VAL A 317 -15.79 25.03 -12.94
CA VAL A 317 -15.71 23.57 -12.69
C VAL A 317 -15.38 23.29 -11.23
N HIS A 318 -14.40 23.99 -10.66
CA HIS A 318 -14.06 23.86 -9.24
C HIS A 318 -15.21 24.27 -8.31
N MET A 319 -15.99 25.29 -8.68
CA MET A 319 -17.19 25.66 -7.94
C MET A 319 -18.25 24.54 -8.02
N LEU A 320 -18.41 23.88 -9.16
CA LEU A 320 -19.32 22.73 -9.29
C LEU A 320 -18.92 21.58 -8.37
N ASP A 321 -17.62 21.30 -8.20
CA ASP A 321 -17.14 20.31 -7.22
C ASP A 321 -17.58 20.67 -5.78
N GLY A 322 -17.51 21.96 -5.42
CA GLY A 322 -18.01 22.47 -4.14
C GLY A 322 -19.52 22.28 -3.96
N LEU A 323 -20.31 22.58 -5.00
CA LEU A 323 -21.76 22.37 -4.96
C LEU A 323 -22.14 20.89 -4.91
N TRP A 324 -21.39 20.05 -5.63
CA TRP A 324 -21.60 18.61 -5.66
C TRP A 324 -21.33 17.98 -4.28
N THR A 325 -20.22 18.34 -3.65
CA THR A 325 -19.84 17.86 -2.31
C THR A 325 -20.81 18.35 -1.24
N PHE A 326 -21.25 19.61 -1.32
CA PHE A 326 -22.25 20.16 -0.41
C PHE A 326 -23.60 19.41 -0.50
N ASN A 327 -24.10 19.20 -1.72
CA ASN A 327 -25.36 18.49 -1.94
C ASN A 327 -25.28 17.04 -1.46
N LYS A 328 -24.15 16.37 -1.68
CA LYS A 328 -23.92 15.01 -1.18
C LYS A 328 -24.01 14.97 0.35
N LYS A 329 -23.29 15.86 1.05
CA LYS A 329 -23.31 15.92 2.51
C LYS A 329 -24.73 16.12 3.05
N ARG A 330 -25.50 17.03 2.44
CA ARG A 330 -26.89 17.28 2.83
C ARG A 330 -27.80 16.06 2.61
N GLN A 331 -27.60 15.31 1.53
CA GLN A 331 -28.35 14.07 1.29
C GLN A 331 -28.00 12.98 2.31
N ASP A 332 -26.72 12.85 2.67
CA ASP A 332 -26.26 11.89 3.67
C ASP A 332 -26.86 12.21 5.06
N GLU A 333 -26.94 13.50 5.43
CA GLU A 333 -27.60 13.96 6.66
C GLU A 333 -29.09 13.58 6.70
N ILE A 334 -29.83 13.80 5.60
CA ILE A 334 -31.25 13.43 5.49
C ILE A 334 -31.45 11.91 5.59
N MET A 335 -30.60 11.14 4.92
CA MET A 335 -30.68 9.66 4.95
C MET A 335 -30.38 9.13 6.37
N GLN A 336 -29.47 9.76 7.11
CA GLN A 336 -29.20 9.43 8.50
C GLN A 336 -30.37 9.76 9.43
N GLU A 337 -31.07 10.88 9.21
CA GLU A 337 -32.27 11.23 9.98
C GLU A 337 -33.41 10.26 9.76
N ILE A 338 -33.65 9.82 8.51
CA ILE A 338 -34.69 8.83 8.18
C ILE A 338 -34.36 7.45 8.75
N SER A 339 -33.08 7.11 8.89
CA SER A 339 -32.65 5.81 9.44
C SER A 339 -32.69 5.75 10.97
N LYS A 340 -32.99 6.85 11.68
CA LYS A 340 -33.13 6.83 13.14
C LYS A 340 -34.46 6.15 13.52
N PRO A 341 -34.46 5.20 14.48
CA PRO A 341 -35.70 4.64 14.98
C PRO A 341 -36.55 5.74 15.63
N PRO A 342 -37.90 5.67 15.53
CA PRO A 342 -38.77 6.65 16.16
C PRO A 342 -38.50 6.69 17.67
N PRO A 343 -38.57 7.88 18.31
CA PRO A 343 -38.37 8.00 19.74
C PRO A 343 -39.36 7.07 20.45
N GLN A 344 -38.84 6.21 21.33
CA GLN A 344 -39.69 5.35 22.16
C GLN A 344 -40.60 6.25 22.99
N SER A 345 -41.90 6.06 22.82
CA SER A 345 -42.93 6.77 23.58
C SER A 345 -42.69 6.57 25.08
N PRO A 346 -42.68 7.63 25.91
CA PRO A 346 -42.42 7.50 27.35
C PRO A 346 -43.57 6.85 28.14
N PHE A 347 -44.60 6.31 27.48
CA PHE A 347 -45.84 5.87 28.14
C PHE A 347 -46.18 4.42 27.82
N GLN A 348 -45.34 3.45 28.19
CA GLN A 348 -45.77 2.05 28.37
C GLN A 348 -44.89 1.33 29.41
N ASP A 349 -45.00 1.73 30.67
CA ASP A 349 -44.69 0.81 31.77
C ASP A 349 -45.51 1.19 33.00
N GLU A 350 -46.76 0.71 33.05
CA GLU A 350 -47.53 0.53 34.28
C GLU A 350 -48.64 -0.48 33.99
N GLY A 351 -48.47 -1.71 34.47
CA GLY A 351 -49.55 -2.68 34.55
C GLY A 351 -49.22 -4.10 34.07
N SER A 352 -48.25 -4.76 34.71
CA SER A 352 -48.20 -6.23 34.73
C SER A 352 -48.39 -6.73 36.17
N PRO A 353 -49.40 -7.58 36.48
CA PRO A 353 -49.71 -7.93 37.86
C PRO A 353 -48.76 -8.99 38.42
N ARG A 354 -48.26 -8.77 39.65
CA ARG A 354 -47.49 -9.75 40.43
C ARG A 354 -48.30 -11.05 40.65
N PRO A 355 -47.68 -12.24 40.54
CA PRO A 355 -48.33 -13.50 40.89
C PRO A 355 -48.45 -13.65 42.41
N LYS A 356 -49.64 -14.07 42.86
CA LYS A 356 -49.93 -14.42 44.25
C LYS A 356 -49.17 -15.69 44.64
N ALA A 357 -48.41 -15.60 45.73
CA ALA A 357 -47.81 -16.75 46.39
C ALA A 357 -48.92 -17.66 46.96
N GLN A 358 -48.87 -18.95 46.61
CA GLN A 358 -49.64 -19.99 47.29
C GLN A 358 -48.87 -20.42 48.54
N ALA A 359 -49.54 -20.35 49.68
CA ALA A 359 -49.08 -20.90 50.94
C ALA A 359 -49.30 -22.42 50.99
N GLN A 360 -48.30 -23.14 51.48
CA GLN A 360 -48.46 -24.37 52.26
C GLN A 360 -47.74 -24.18 53.58
#